data_AF-A0A7S0SY95-F1
#
_entry.id   AF-A0A7S0SY95-F1
#
_cell.length_a   1.000
_cell.length_b   1.000
_cell.length_c   1.000
_cell.angle_alpha   90.00
_cell.angle_beta   90.00
_cell.angle_gamma   90.00
#
_symmetry.space_group_name_H-M   'P 1'
#
loop_
_entity.id
_entity.type
_entity.pdbx_description
1 polymer ?
#
loop_
_entity_poly.entity_id
_entity_poly.type
_entity_poly.pdbx_seq_one_letter_code
_entity_poly.pdbx_strand_id
1 'polypeptide(L)'
;ETDKSTNNLLKTIKSFLISIVYYIKSLFEQTNKVFQRIAQSSKQASIKVVETPSKIVQNVFKLGNDETSKAKKYAEEKLKEIELSIKKTAEKRAKALSESGRWPPVIIDPPVALPKIKRVLSDLTDDNIVGKRVLVRSDLNVPLSKGVITDDTRIRASIPTIQYLSDRGAKVLVASHLGRPKGGYEEKFSLKPIAEKLSTLLNKQVPLVPDCRGIAVGRAVSTMKNGDVVLLENVRFYPEEEENNNQFSKELAANADFFVNDAFGTAHRAHSSTTGVASYLRPSVSGFLLSKELDYLQKAVDKPIRPFAAIVGGSKVSSKITV
;
A
#
# COMPACT_ATOMS: atom_id res chain seq x y z
N GLU A 1 8.79 36.06 -12.99
CA GLU A 1 8.36 34.89 -12.18
C GLU A 1 6.86 34.60 -12.20
N THR A 2 6.05 35.39 -12.90
CA THR A 2 4.58 35.32 -12.91
C THR A 2 3.94 34.21 -13.77
N ASP A 3 4.72 33.37 -14.47
CA ASP A 3 4.20 32.33 -15.41
C ASP A 3 4.22 30.89 -14.84
N LYS A 4 5.02 30.65 -13.78
CA LYS A 4 5.05 29.35 -13.04
C LYS A 4 3.93 29.23 -12.02
N SER A 5 3.49 30.36 -11.46
CA SER A 5 2.38 30.45 -10.50
C SER A 5 1.04 30.04 -11.14
N THR A 6 0.76 30.53 -12.34
CA THR A 6 -0.46 30.27 -13.12
C THR A 6 -0.59 28.82 -13.57
N ASN A 7 0.52 28.16 -13.91
CA ASN A 7 0.55 26.74 -14.29
C ASN A 7 0.30 25.78 -13.11
N ASN A 8 0.79 26.11 -11.92
CA ASN A 8 0.49 25.34 -10.71
C ASN A 8 -0.95 25.55 -10.23
N LEU A 9 -1.50 26.75 -10.42
CA LEU A 9 -2.89 27.04 -10.16
C LEU A 9 -3.82 26.21 -11.07
N LEU A 10 -3.51 26.10 -12.38
CA LEU A 10 -4.27 25.28 -13.34
C LEU A 10 -4.22 23.77 -13.05
N LYS A 11 -3.07 23.26 -12.59
CA LYS A 11 -2.87 21.84 -12.22
C LYS A 11 -3.65 21.48 -10.96
N THR A 12 -3.70 22.40 -10.01
CA THR A 12 -4.47 22.29 -8.76
C THR A 12 -5.97 22.36 -9.03
N ILE A 13 -6.42 23.27 -9.92
CA ILE A 13 -7.81 23.39 -10.36
C ILE A 13 -8.26 22.13 -11.13
N LYS A 14 -7.42 21.54 -12.00
CA LYS A 14 -7.70 20.25 -12.67
C LYS A 14 -7.85 19.09 -11.68
N SER A 15 -6.96 19.00 -10.69
CA SER A 15 -7.03 17.93 -9.68
C SER A 15 -8.24 18.07 -8.78
N PHE A 16 -8.64 19.31 -8.45
CA PHE A 16 -9.82 19.62 -7.64
C PHE A 16 -11.12 19.32 -8.40
N LEU A 17 -11.19 19.62 -9.71
CA LEU A 17 -12.34 19.29 -10.56
C LEU A 17 -12.51 17.78 -10.80
N ILE A 18 -11.42 17.02 -10.92
CA ILE A 18 -11.45 15.55 -10.99
C ILE A 18 -12.02 14.96 -9.69
N SER A 19 -11.63 15.49 -8.54
CA SER A 19 -12.19 15.08 -7.25
C SER A 19 -13.67 15.45 -7.10
N ILE A 20 -14.09 16.63 -7.57
CA ILE A 20 -15.51 17.04 -7.59
C ILE A 20 -16.34 16.12 -8.50
N VAL A 21 -15.83 15.70 -9.67
CA VAL A 21 -16.53 14.78 -10.58
C VAL A 21 -16.66 13.37 -9.99
N TYR A 22 -15.62 12.86 -9.32
CA TYR A 22 -15.69 11.59 -8.61
C TYR A 22 -16.62 11.64 -7.39
N TYR A 23 -16.68 12.78 -6.69
CA TYR A 23 -17.59 13.01 -5.57
C TYR A 23 -19.05 13.14 -6.02
N ILE A 24 -19.32 13.85 -7.12
CA ILE A 24 -20.66 13.96 -7.73
C ILE A 24 -21.13 12.59 -8.26
N LYS A 25 -20.24 11.78 -8.86
CA LYS A 25 -20.54 10.40 -9.27
C LYS A 25 -20.91 9.52 -8.06
N SER A 26 -20.18 9.67 -6.95
CA SER A 26 -20.49 8.98 -5.69
C SER A 26 -21.82 9.43 -5.07
N LEU A 27 -22.13 10.74 -5.09
CA LEU A 27 -23.39 11.30 -4.60
C LEU A 27 -24.60 10.88 -5.46
N PHE A 28 -24.43 10.75 -6.78
CA PHE A 28 -25.48 10.30 -7.71
C PHE A 28 -25.78 8.80 -7.57
N GLU A 29 -24.75 7.98 -7.33
CA GLU A 29 -24.91 6.56 -7.00
C GLU A 29 -25.55 6.35 -5.61
N GLN A 30 -25.33 7.25 -4.66
CA GLN A 30 -26.01 7.21 -3.36
C GLN A 30 -27.47 7.69 -3.43
N THR A 31 -27.76 8.78 -4.17
CA THR A 31 -29.14 9.28 -4.37
C THR A 31 -30.00 8.33 -5.21
N ASN A 32 -29.45 7.63 -6.22
CA ASN A 32 -30.16 6.56 -6.94
C ASN A 32 -30.47 5.34 -6.06
N LYS A 33 -29.57 4.98 -5.12
CA LYS A 33 -29.81 3.90 -4.15
C LYS A 33 -30.89 4.26 -3.12
N VAL A 34 -31.08 5.55 -2.80
CA VAL A 34 -32.15 6.02 -1.91
C VAL A 34 -33.48 6.14 -2.66
N PHE A 35 -33.47 6.61 -3.92
CA PHE A 35 -34.67 6.67 -4.77
C PHE A 35 -35.25 5.28 -5.12
N GLN A 36 -34.40 4.28 -5.34
CA GLN A 36 -34.85 2.89 -5.53
C GLN A 36 -35.44 2.27 -4.26
N ARG A 37 -35.03 2.71 -3.06
CA ARG A 37 -35.62 2.29 -1.78
C ARG A 37 -37.00 2.93 -1.53
N ILE A 38 -37.18 4.20 -1.90
CA ILE A 38 -38.45 4.94 -1.77
C ILE A 38 -39.49 4.45 -2.80
N ALA A 39 -39.06 4.10 -4.02
CA ALA A 39 -39.96 3.56 -5.05
C ALA A 39 -40.51 2.14 -4.73
N GLN A 40 -39.91 1.42 -3.78
CA GLN A 40 -40.38 0.12 -3.32
C GLN A 40 -41.30 0.18 -2.09
N SER A 41 -41.43 1.32 -1.39
CA SER A 41 -42.33 1.46 -0.23
C SER A 41 -43.68 2.11 -0.54
N SER A 42 -43.82 2.86 -1.65
CA SER A 42 -45.10 3.44 -2.07
C SER A 42 -45.71 2.64 -3.23
N LYS A 43 -46.74 1.83 -2.94
CA LYS A 43 -47.68 1.29 -3.95
C LYS A 43 -48.51 2.44 -4.56
N GLN A 44 -47.94 3.26 -5.44
CA GLN A 44 -48.66 4.05 -6.46
C GLN A 44 -47.72 5.05 -7.15
N ALA A 45 -48.09 5.34 -8.40
CA ALA A 45 -47.74 6.51 -9.21
C ALA A 45 -46.48 6.44 -10.10
N SER A 46 -46.80 6.52 -11.39
CA SER A 46 -45.99 6.94 -12.54
C SER A 46 -45.03 8.09 -12.25
N ILE A 47 -43.74 7.92 -12.59
CA ILE A 47 -42.79 9.05 -12.69
C ILE A 47 -42.04 8.94 -14.02
N LYS A 48 -42.18 10.00 -14.84
CA LYS A 48 -41.48 10.21 -16.11
C LYS A 48 -39.97 10.28 -15.90
N VAL A 49 -39.24 9.51 -16.71
CA VAL A 49 -37.78 9.59 -16.83
C VAL A 49 -37.43 10.55 -17.98
N VAL A 50 -37.13 11.82 -17.68
CA VAL A 50 -36.33 12.77 -18.50
C VAL A 50 -35.87 13.86 -17.51
N GLU A 51 -34.60 14.08 -17.20
CA GLU A 51 -33.63 14.78 -18.06
C GLU A 51 -32.18 14.34 -17.84
N THR A 52 -31.48 14.31 -18.96
CA THR A 52 -30.05 14.06 -19.23
C THR A 52 -29.05 14.92 -18.44
N PRO A 53 -27.82 14.43 -18.20
CA PRO A 53 -26.69 15.20 -17.64
C PRO A 53 -26.15 16.33 -18.54
N SER A 54 -26.86 16.69 -19.63
CA SER A 54 -26.35 17.56 -20.68
C SER A 54 -26.34 19.06 -20.36
N LYS A 55 -26.91 19.50 -19.22
CA LYS A 55 -26.86 20.91 -18.80
C LYS A 55 -25.76 21.22 -17.78
N ILE A 56 -25.23 20.22 -17.07
CA ILE A 56 -24.21 20.44 -16.02
C ILE A 56 -22.80 20.54 -16.62
N VAL A 57 -22.55 19.87 -17.75
CA VAL A 57 -21.26 19.92 -18.45
C VAL A 57 -21.08 21.22 -19.26
N GLN A 58 -22.16 21.90 -19.63
CA GLN A 58 -22.10 23.10 -20.48
C GLN A 58 -21.64 24.37 -19.75
N ASN A 59 -21.72 24.44 -18.42
CA ASN A 59 -21.32 25.64 -17.67
C ASN A 59 -19.89 25.60 -17.10
N VAL A 60 -19.18 24.46 -17.16
CA VAL A 60 -17.84 24.32 -16.57
C VAL A 60 -16.69 24.54 -17.58
N PHE A 61 -16.99 24.59 -18.87
CA PHE A 61 -15.96 24.76 -19.90
C PHE A 61 -16.18 26.01 -20.76
N LYS A 62 -15.92 27.17 -20.15
CA LYS A 62 -15.45 28.36 -20.87
C LYS A 62 -14.12 28.78 -20.28
N LEU A 63 -13.03 28.40 -20.96
CA LEU A 63 -11.75 29.11 -21.10
C LEU A 63 -10.82 28.21 -21.93
N GLY A 64 -10.30 28.74 -23.03
CA GLY A 64 -9.59 27.99 -24.07
C GLY A 64 -8.07 27.94 -23.91
N ASN A 65 -7.47 26.93 -24.55
CA ASN A 65 -6.36 27.03 -25.50
C ASN A 65 -6.15 25.63 -26.14
N ASP A 66 -5.89 25.58 -27.45
CA ASP A 66 -6.15 24.49 -28.41
C ASP A 66 -5.82 23.03 -28.02
N GLU A 67 -4.93 22.75 -27.08
CA GLU A 67 -4.69 21.38 -26.59
C GLU A 67 -5.78 20.85 -25.64
N THR A 68 -6.49 21.75 -24.95
CA THR A 68 -7.62 21.38 -24.09
C THR A 68 -8.84 20.91 -24.88
N SER A 69 -8.96 21.29 -26.16
CA SER A 69 -10.07 20.91 -27.02
C SER A 69 -10.00 19.43 -27.42
N LYS A 70 -8.79 18.90 -27.69
CA LYS A 70 -8.57 17.47 -27.98
C LYS A 70 -8.79 16.58 -26.75
N ALA A 71 -8.30 17.01 -25.58
CA ALA A 71 -8.52 16.30 -24.33
C ALA A 71 -9.99 16.29 -23.91
N LYS A 72 -10.71 17.40 -24.14
CA LYS A 72 -12.15 17.52 -23.91
C LYS A 72 -12.93 16.59 -24.84
N LYS A 73 -12.61 16.58 -26.14
CA LYS A 73 -13.24 15.69 -27.13
C LYS A 73 -13.02 14.20 -26.77
N TYR A 74 -11.81 13.82 -26.38
CA TYR A 74 -11.50 12.46 -25.95
C TYR A 74 -12.26 12.05 -24.66
N ALA A 75 -12.38 12.96 -23.69
CA ALA A 75 -13.15 12.71 -22.48
C ALA A 75 -14.65 12.57 -22.76
N GLU A 76 -15.20 13.40 -23.64
CA GLU A 76 -16.60 13.32 -24.09
C GLU A 76 -16.89 12.01 -24.86
N GLU A 77 -15.96 11.57 -25.71
CA GLU A 77 -16.06 10.27 -26.42
C GLU A 77 -16.03 9.09 -25.44
N LYS A 78 -15.12 9.10 -24.45
CA LYS A 78 -15.05 8.05 -23.42
C LYS A 78 -16.27 8.03 -22.50
N LEU A 79 -16.83 9.19 -22.16
CA LEU A 79 -18.09 9.29 -21.42
C LEU A 79 -19.26 8.67 -22.20
N LYS A 80 -19.37 8.96 -23.50
CA LYS A 80 -20.39 8.34 -24.37
C LYS A 80 -20.24 6.82 -24.49
N GLU A 81 -19.01 6.30 -24.59
CA GLU A 81 -18.75 4.85 -24.60
C GLU A 81 -19.23 4.17 -23.30
N ILE A 82 -18.97 4.80 -22.16
CA ILE A 82 -19.39 4.30 -20.84
C ILE A 82 -20.91 4.32 -20.72
N GLU A 83 -21.57 5.42 -21.11
CA GLU A 83 -23.03 5.53 -21.11
C GLU A 83 -23.69 4.45 -22.00
N LEU A 84 -23.12 4.19 -23.19
CA LEU A 84 -23.63 3.17 -24.11
C LEU A 84 -23.49 1.75 -23.54
N SER A 85 -22.37 1.45 -22.86
CA SER A 85 -22.14 0.16 -22.20
C SER A 85 -23.12 -0.08 -21.04
N ILE A 86 -23.38 0.95 -20.23
CA ILE A 86 -24.37 0.93 -19.15
C ILE A 86 -25.76 0.68 -19.72
N LYS A 87 -26.13 1.38 -20.80
CA LYS A 87 -27.44 1.24 -21.45
C LYS A 87 -27.65 -0.17 -22.01
N LYS A 88 -26.66 -0.73 -22.72
CA LYS A 88 -26.71 -2.11 -23.25
C LYS A 88 -26.87 -3.15 -22.12
N THR A 89 -26.18 -2.94 -21.00
CA THR A 89 -26.27 -3.83 -19.83
C THR A 89 -27.63 -3.73 -19.16
N ALA A 90 -28.20 -2.53 -19.06
CA ALA A 90 -29.53 -2.29 -18.52
C ALA A 90 -30.63 -2.91 -19.41
N GLU A 91 -30.53 -2.77 -20.73
CA GLU A 91 -31.47 -3.36 -21.70
C GLU A 91 -31.44 -4.89 -21.68
N LYS A 92 -30.25 -5.50 -21.62
CA LYS A 92 -30.08 -6.96 -21.49
C LYS A 92 -30.73 -7.50 -20.21
N ARG A 93 -30.65 -6.73 -19.11
CA ARG A 93 -31.26 -7.09 -17.81
C ARG A 93 -32.77 -6.88 -17.79
N ALA A 94 -33.27 -5.82 -18.43
CA ALA A 94 -34.71 -5.58 -18.58
C ALA A 94 -35.37 -6.69 -19.41
N LYS A 95 -34.70 -7.18 -20.46
CA LYS A 95 -35.15 -8.31 -21.28
C LYS A 95 -35.18 -9.63 -20.49
N ALA A 96 -34.12 -9.91 -19.71
CA ALA A 96 -34.09 -11.09 -18.83
C ALA A 96 -35.18 -11.05 -17.75
N LEU A 97 -35.58 -9.85 -17.30
CA LEU A 97 -36.65 -9.64 -16.32
C LEU A 97 -38.04 -9.88 -16.93
N SER A 98 -38.27 -9.43 -18.17
CA SER A 98 -39.55 -9.68 -18.87
C SER A 98 -39.77 -11.15 -19.23
N GLU A 99 -38.71 -11.92 -19.43
CA GLU A 99 -38.79 -13.34 -19.84
C GLU A 99 -38.94 -14.30 -18.66
N SER A 100 -38.42 -13.95 -17.47
CA SER A 100 -38.37 -14.87 -16.31
C SER A 100 -39.26 -14.48 -15.12
N GLY A 101 -39.83 -13.27 -15.12
CA GLY A 101 -40.70 -12.77 -14.05
C GLY A 101 -40.02 -12.63 -12.68
N ARG A 102 -38.71 -12.91 -12.59
CA ARG A 102 -37.89 -12.79 -11.38
C ARG A 102 -36.60 -12.09 -11.71
N TRP A 103 -36.15 -11.25 -10.78
CA TRP A 103 -34.80 -10.69 -10.85
C TRP A 103 -33.78 -11.82 -10.72
N PRO A 104 -32.81 -11.97 -11.65
CA PRO A 104 -31.69 -12.86 -11.42
C PRO A 104 -30.94 -12.40 -10.15
N PRO A 105 -30.43 -13.32 -9.31
CA PRO A 105 -29.83 -12.98 -8.03
C PRO A 105 -28.69 -11.98 -8.21
N VAL A 106 -28.72 -10.92 -7.40
CA VAL A 106 -27.65 -9.93 -7.35
C VAL A 106 -26.48 -10.55 -6.60
N ILE A 107 -25.56 -11.17 -7.34
CA ILE A 107 -24.20 -11.38 -6.85
C ILE A 107 -23.55 -10.00 -6.92
N ILE A 108 -23.60 -9.28 -5.79
CA ILE A 108 -22.76 -8.09 -5.62
C ILE A 108 -21.36 -8.66 -5.45
N ASP A 109 -20.60 -8.77 -6.55
CA ASP A 109 -19.16 -8.79 -6.40
C ASP A 109 -18.81 -7.56 -5.56
N PRO A 110 -18.06 -7.72 -4.45
CA PRO A 110 -17.67 -6.59 -3.63
C PRO A 110 -17.11 -5.51 -4.56
N PRO A 111 -17.32 -4.21 -4.23
CA PRO A 111 -16.91 -3.11 -5.10
C PRO A 111 -15.55 -3.45 -5.65
N VAL A 112 -15.39 -3.47 -6.98
CA VAL A 112 -14.11 -3.79 -7.62
C VAL A 112 -13.09 -2.89 -6.95
N ALA A 113 -12.41 -3.42 -5.94
CA ALA A 113 -11.18 -2.88 -5.48
C ALA A 113 -10.39 -2.90 -6.77
N LEU A 114 -10.03 -1.71 -7.29
CA LEU A 114 -8.95 -1.63 -8.26
C LEU A 114 -7.94 -2.64 -7.76
N PRO A 115 -7.59 -3.69 -8.53
CA PRO A 115 -6.76 -4.75 -8.02
C PRO A 115 -5.58 -4.04 -7.36
N LYS A 116 -5.45 -4.16 -6.03
CA LYS A 116 -4.24 -3.73 -5.36
C LYS A 116 -3.21 -4.65 -5.96
N ILE A 117 -2.58 -4.22 -7.05
CA ILE A 117 -1.56 -5.01 -7.72
C ILE A 117 -0.54 -5.27 -6.62
N LYS A 118 -0.47 -6.53 -6.17
CA LYS A 118 0.52 -6.99 -5.20
C LYS A 118 1.85 -6.78 -5.91
N ARG A 119 2.49 -5.63 -5.65
CA ARG A 119 3.77 -5.32 -6.26
C ARG A 119 4.85 -5.95 -5.41
N VAL A 120 5.62 -6.80 -6.05
CA VAL A 120 6.79 -7.44 -5.48
C VAL A 120 8.01 -6.65 -5.89
N LEU A 121 9.08 -6.74 -5.10
CA LEU A 121 10.35 -6.10 -5.40
C LEU A 121 10.89 -6.43 -6.82
N SER A 122 10.60 -7.62 -7.35
CA SER A 122 10.94 -8.03 -8.72
C SER A 122 10.23 -7.23 -9.82
N ASP A 123 9.13 -6.54 -9.50
CA ASP A 123 8.39 -5.71 -10.46
C ASP A 123 9.02 -4.32 -10.65
N LEU A 124 9.99 -3.97 -9.81
CA LEU A 124 10.68 -2.69 -9.89
C LEU A 124 11.80 -2.73 -10.94
N THR A 125 11.86 -1.68 -11.75
CA THR A 125 12.92 -1.45 -12.73
C THR A 125 14.13 -0.77 -12.09
N ASP A 126 15.26 -0.75 -12.79
CA ASP A 126 16.47 -0.11 -12.29
C ASP A 126 16.29 1.40 -12.06
N ASP A 127 15.44 2.08 -12.84
CA ASP A 127 15.06 3.49 -12.62
C ASP A 127 14.39 3.72 -11.25
N ASN A 128 13.78 2.67 -10.68
CA ASN A 128 13.16 2.71 -9.36
C ASN A 128 14.16 2.40 -8.23
N ILE A 129 15.32 1.80 -8.52
CA ILE A 129 16.23 1.21 -7.53
C ILE A 129 17.59 1.93 -7.50
N VAL A 130 18.24 2.08 -8.65
CA VAL A 130 19.64 2.51 -8.74
C VAL A 130 19.80 3.93 -8.16
N GLY A 131 20.69 4.06 -7.18
CA GLY A 131 20.96 5.32 -6.48
C GLY A 131 19.82 5.86 -5.61
N LYS A 132 18.68 5.15 -5.55
CA LYS A 132 17.55 5.49 -4.69
C LYS A 132 17.78 4.96 -3.28
N ARG A 133 17.24 5.69 -2.31
CA ARG A 133 17.24 5.32 -0.90
C ARG A 133 16.02 4.47 -0.62
N VAL A 134 16.23 3.28 -0.06
CA VAL A 134 15.14 2.35 0.24
C VAL A 134 15.06 2.10 1.73
N LEU A 135 13.87 2.27 2.29
CA LEU A 135 13.57 1.78 3.63
C LEU A 135 13.09 0.33 3.51
N VAL A 136 13.82 -0.61 4.10
CA VAL A 136 13.48 -2.03 4.14
C VAL A 136 13.05 -2.40 5.55
N ARG A 137 11.80 -2.78 5.73
CA ARG A 137 11.32 -3.34 7.00
C ARG A 137 11.57 -4.85 7.02
N SER A 138 12.53 -5.30 7.84
CA SER A 138 12.87 -6.72 8.00
C SER A 138 12.49 -7.22 9.40
N ASP A 139 12.12 -8.50 9.55
CA ASP A 139 11.94 -9.11 10.88
C ASP A 139 13.28 -9.67 11.37
N LEU A 140 14.03 -8.86 12.11
CA LEU A 140 15.32 -9.26 12.71
C LEU A 140 15.20 -9.53 14.21
N ASN A 141 13.99 -9.78 14.71
CA ASN A 141 13.77 -10.11 16.12
C ASN A 141 14.21 -11.56 16.39
N VAL A 142 15.48 -11.72 16.76
CA VAL A 142 16.14 -13.00 17.03
C VAL A 142 16.36 -13.24 18.53
N PRO A 143 16.41 -14.51 18.99
CA PRO A 143 16.80 -14.81 20.36
C PRO A 143 18.28 -14.49 20.59
N LEU A 144 18.55 -13.83 21.72
CA LEU A 144 19.89 -13.49 22.19
C LEU A 144 20.16 -14.16 23.54
N SER A 145 21.37 -14.68 23.71
CA SER A 145 21.90 -15.16 24.99
C SER A 145 23.22 -14.45 25.28
N LYS A 146 23.28 -13.68 26.37
CA LYS A 146 24.45 -12.87 26.76
C LYS A 146 24.98 -11.98 25.60
N GLY A 147 24.07 -11.40 24.81
CA GLY A 147 24.40 -10.56 23.66
C GLY A 147 24.76 -11.31 22.36
N VAL A 148 24.80 -12.65 22.39
CA VAL A 148 25.10 -13.49 21.23
C VAL A 148 23.82 -14.04 20.62
N ILE A 149 23.73 -14.02 19.28
CA ILE A 149 22.61 -14.58 18.52
C ILE A 149 22.65 -16.10 18.60
N THR A 150 21.58 -16.72 19.10
CA THR A 150 21.47 -18.19 19.20
C THR A 150 20.77 -18.82 18.00
N ASP A 151 19.95 -18.06 17.27
CA ASP A 151 19.30 -18.48 16.03
C ASP A 151 19.26 -17.30 15.05
N ASP A 152 19.94 -17.44 13.91
CA ASP A 152 20.06 -16.41 12.89
C ASP A 152 19.10 -16.61 11.70
N THR A 153 18.17 -17.57 11.77
CA THR A 153 17.24 -17.94 10.68
C THR A 153 16.51 -16.73 10.11
N ARG A 154 16.00 -15.84 10.97
CA ARG A 154 15.28 -14.63 10.57
C ARG A 154 16.15 -13.60 9.85
N ILE A 155 17.42 -13.49 10.26
CA ILE A 155 18.38 -12.60 9.61
C ILE A 155 18.68 -13.15 8.21
N ARG A 156 18.98 -14.44 8.10
CA ARG A 156 19.22 -15.11 6.80
C ARG A 156 18.04 -14.99 5.85
N ALA A 157 16.81 -15.10 6.36
CA ALA A 157 15.60 -14.94 5.56
C ALA A 157 15.45 -13.56 4.93
N SER A 158 16.03 -12.52 5.54
CA SER A 158 16.00 -11.13 5.02
C SER A 158 17.13 -10.83 4.04
N ILE A 159 18.19 -11.66 4.00
CA ILE A 159 19.38 -11.44 3.15
C ILE A 159 19.04 -11.33 1.66
N PRO A 160 18.19 -12.19 1.04
CA PRO A 160 17.92 -12.11 -0.39
C PRO A 160 17.38 -10.74 -0.83
N THR A 161 16.48 -10.15 -0.04
CA THR A 161 15.89 -8.84 -0.32
C THR A 161 16.92 -7.72 -0.19
N ILE A 162 17.71 -7.74 0.88
CA ILE A 162 18.74 -6.71 1.14
C ILE A 162 19.85 -6.78 0.09
N GLN A 163 20.34 -7.98 -0.19
CA GLN A 163 21.40 -8.22 -1.17
C GLN A 163 20.96 -7.79 -2.58
N TYR A 164 19.75 -8.14 -3.02
CA TYR A 164 19.23 -7.72 -4.32
C TYR A 164 19.20 -6.21 -4.50
N LEU A 165 18.73 -5.47 -3.49
CA LEU A 165 18.70 -4.01 -3.51
C LEU A 165 20.11 -3.41 -3.54
N SER A 166 20.99 -3.95 -2.69
CA SER A 166 22.39 -3.53 -2.58
C SER A 166 23.16 -3.75 -3.89
N ASP A 167 23.04 -4.93 -4.51
CA ASP A 167 23.73 -5.27 -5.76
C ASP A 167 23.26 -4.44 -6.95
N ARG A 168 21.99 -4.01 -6.93
CA ARG A 168 21.42 -3.08 -7.91
C ARG A 168 21.69 -1.61 -7.58
N GLY A 169 22.56 -1.33 -6.60
CA GLY A 169 23.01 0.03 -6.31
C GLY A 169 22.01 0.91 -5.57
N ALA A 170 21.00 0.34 -4.91
CA ALA A 170 20.19 1.10 -3.95
C ALA A 170 21.01 1.44 -2.70
N LYS A 171 20.63 2.51 -2.01
CA LYS A 171 21.13 2.86 -0.67
C LYS A 171 20.15 2.28 0.35
N VAL A 172 20.51 1.17 0.99
CA VAL A 172 19.57 0.36 1.77
C VAL A 172 19.59 0.76 3.24
N LEU A 173 18.45 1.25 3.75
CA LEU A 173 18.20 1.49 5.16
C LEU A 173 17.36 0.33 5.69
N VAL A 174 17.96 -0.54 6.49
CA VAL A 174 17.24 -1.66 7.12
C VAL A 174 16.66 -1.18 8.45
N ALA A 175 15.37 -1.40 8.67
CA ALA A 175 14.69 -1.13 9.93
C ALA A 175 14.15 -2.43 10.52
N SER A 176 14.35 -2.62 11.83
CA SER A 176 13.77 -3.74 12.56
C SER A 176 13.43 -3.35 14.00
N HIS A 177 12.74 -4.27 14.66
CA HIS A 177 12.58 -4.29 16.10
C HIS A 177 13.36 -5.46 16.71
N LEU A 178 13.68 -5.34 17.99
CA LEU A 178 14.19 -6.44 18.80
C LEU A 178 13.51 -6.41 20.17
N GLY A 179 12.92 -7.53 20.57
CA GLY A 179 12.23 -7.65 21.84
C GLY A 179 11.09 -6.65 22.03
N ARG A 180 10.92 -6.21 23.27
CA ARG A 180 9.87 -5.29 23.74
C ARG A 180 10.45 -4.33 24.80
N PRO A 181 11.25 -3.33 24.38
CA PRO A 181 11.70 -2.27 25.28
C PRO A 181 10.49 -1.55 25.90
N LYS A 182 10.61 -1.09 27.15
CA LYS A 182 9.48 -0.54 27.92
C LYS A 182 9.44 0.98 28.07
N GLY A 183 10.39 1.72 27.49
CA GLY A 183 10.41 3.17 27.66
C GLY A 183 11.65 3.86 27.13
N GLY A 184 12.10 3.51 25.93
CA GLY A 184 13.29 4.11 25.33
C GLY A 184 14.43 3.11 25.10
N TYR A 185 15.63 3.66 24.94
CA TYR A 185 16.84 2.89 24.70
C TYR A 185 17.16 1.95 25.85
N GLU A 186 17.39 0.68 25.53
CA GLU A 186 17.91 -0.33 26.43
C GLU A 186 18.99 -1.14 25.69
N GLU A 187 20.23 -1.14 26.20
CA GLU A 187 21.39 -1.76 25.54
C GLU A 187 21.13 -3.21 25.08
N LYS A 188 20.45 -4.01 25.92
CA LYS A 188 20.11 -5.41 25.62
C LYS A 188 19.18 -5.59 24.41
N PHE A 189 18.49 -4.53 24.00
CA PHE A 189 17.58 -4.48 22.86
C PHE A 189 18.16 -3.65 21.69
N SER A 190 19.42 -3.20 21.77
CA SER A 190 20.11 -2.61 20.63
C SER A 190 20.30 -3.65 19.52
N LEU A 191 20.27 -3.18 18.28
CA LEU A 191 20.48 -4.00 17.09
C LEU A 191 21.97 -4.20 16.74
N LYS A 192 22.90 -3.78 17.61
CA LYS A 192 24.34 -3.92 17.37
C LYS A 192 24.79 -5.36 17.02
N PRO A 193 24.40 -6.41 17.75
CA PRO A 193 24.79 -7.78 17.37
C PRO A 193 24.23 -8.21 16.01
N ILE A 194 23.08 -7.66 15.63
CA ILE A 194 22.42 -7.93 14.34
C ILE A 194 23.19 -7.24 13.21
N ALA A 195 23.69 -6.02 13.41
CA ALA A 195 24.50 -5.30 12.42
C ALA A 195 25.80 -6.06 12.08
N GLU A 196 26.49 -6.58 13.10
CA GLU A 196 27.69 -7.41 12.93
C GLU A 196 27.37 -8.70 12.15
N LYS A 197 26.24 -9.32 12.46
CA LYS A 197 25.80 -10.54 11.77
C LYS A 197 25.38 -10.29 10.32
N LEU A 198 24.65 -9.21 10.06
CA LEU A 198 24.31 -8.76 8.70
C LEU A 198 25.58 -8.50 7.89
N SER A 199 26.57 -7.86 8.51
CA SER A 199 27.85 -7.58 7.85
C SER A 199 28.55 -8.86 7.39
N THR A 200 28.55 -9.87 8.26
CA THR A 200 29.11 -11.20 7.95
C THR A 200 28.35 -11.88 6.81
N LEU A 201 27.01 -11.87 6.86
CA LEU A 201 26.18 -12.60 5.89
C LEU A 201 26.14 -11.93 4.50
N LEU A 202 26.26 -10.61 4.44
CA LEU A 202 26.32 -9.84 3.19
C LEU A 202 27.75 -9.69 2.66
N ASN A 203 28.75 -10.14 3.42
CA ASN A 203 30.17 -9.91 3.14
C ASN A 203 30.48 -8.42 2.83
N LYS A 204 29.87 -7.52 3.62
CA LYS A 204 29.92 -6.06 3.43
C LYS A 204 29.79 -5.37 4.78
N GLN A 205 30.38 -4.20 4.95
CA GLN A 205 30.19 -3.42 6.18
C GLN A 205 28.74 -2.92 6.27
N VAL A 206 28.06 -3.25 7.38
CA VAL A 206 26.72 -2.74 7.70
C VAL A 206 26.81 -1.99 9.03
N PRO A 207 27.06 -0.67 9.04
CA PRO A 207 27.09 0.08 10.26
C PRO A 207 25.69 0.20 10.88
N LEU A 208 25.65 0.16 12.21
CA LEU A 208 24.47 0.55 12.98
C LEU A 208 24.44 2.08 13.10
N VAL A 209 23.35 2.69 12.66
CA VAL A 209 23.04 4.10 12.92
C VAL A 209 22.52 4.19 14.36
N PRO A 210 22.96 5.15 15.19
CA PRO A 210 22.60 5.22 16.61
C PRO A 210 21.13 5.57 16.87
N ASP A 211 20.34 5.81 15.83
CA ASP A 211 18.92 6.17 15.89
C ASP A 211 18.21 5.62 14.64
N CYS A 212 16.89 5.52 14.66
CA CYS A 212 16.05 5.26 13.50
C CYS A 212 15.39 6.50 12.92
N ARG A 213 15.49 7.67 13.56
CA ARG A 213 14.99 8.95 13.07
C ARG A 213 15.98 10.10 13.20
N GLY A 214 15.62 11.25 12.63
CA GLY A 214 16.31 12.52 12.87
C GLY A 214 17.67 12.68 12.17
N ILE A 215 18.50 13.54 12.75
CA ILE A 215 19.75 14.05 12.13
C ILE A 215 20.79 12.93 11.95
N ALA A 216 20.86 11.98 12.87
CA ALA A 216 21.81 10.87 12.79
C ALA A 216 21.59 10.03 11.54
N VAL A 217 20.32 9.70 11.24
CA VAL A 217 19.94 8.99 10.01
C VAL A 217 20.24 9.83 8.78
N GLY A 218 19.89 11.11 8.79
CA GLY A 218 20.18 12.01 7.67
C GLY A 218 21.68 12.10 7.33
N ARG A 219 22.54 12.15 8.36
CA ARG A 219 24.00 12.14 8.20
C ARG A 219 24.54 10.81 7.69
N ALA A 220 24.02 9.69 8.18
CA ALA A 220 24.41 8.38 7.68
C ALA A 220 24.05 8.24 6.20
N VAL A 221 22.84 8.66 5.81
CA VAL A 221 22.35 8.56 4.44
C VAL A 221 23.08 9.49 3.47
N SER A 222 23.52 10.67 3.91
CA SER A 222 24.25 11.61 3.05
C SER A 222 25.63 11.11 2.66
N THR A 223 26.24 10.22 3.46
CA THR A 223 27.55 9.63 3.17
C THR A 223 27.47 8.28 2.46
N MET A 224 26.29 7.66 2.35
CA MET A 224 26.08 6.38 1.66
C MET A 224 26.39 6.49 0.17
N LYS A 225 27.16 5.52 -0.31
CA LYS A 225 27.38 5.21 -1.73
C LYS A 225 26.31 4.24 -2.23
N ASN A 226 26.19 4.13 -3.54
CA ASN A 226 25.26 3.18 -4.15
C ASN A 226 25.66 1.76 -3.78
N GLY A 227 24.70 0.98 -3.30
CA GLY A 227 24.92 -0.37 -2.79
C GLY A 227 25.34 -0.43 -1.32
N ASP A 228 25.47 0.70 -0.61
CA ASP A 228 25.69 0.66 0.83
C ASP A 228 24.43 0.20 1.56
N VAL A 229 24.64 -0.47 2.69
CA VAL A 229 23.59 -0.96 3.57
C VAL A 229 23.88 -0.42 4.97
N VAL A 230 22.87 0.18 5.61
CA VAL A 230 22.94 0.61 7.01
C VAL A 230 21.79 -0.02 7.79
N LEU A 231 22.03 -0.33 9.05
CA LEU A 231 20.99 -0.78 9.98
C LEU A 231 20.58 0.42 10.85
N LEU A 232 19.29 0.74 10.87
CA LEU A 232 18.73 1.69 11.83
C LEU A 232 18.58 1.03 13.19
N GLU A 233 18.66 1.82 14.26
CA GLU A 233 18.44 1.32 15.61
C GLU A 233 16.98 0.84 15.82
N ASN A 234 16.76 0.07 16.88
CA ASN A 234 15.49 -0.57 17.21
C ASN A 234 14.31 0.41 17.21
N VAL A 235 13.39 0.25 16.25
CA VAL A 235 12.23 1.14 16.09
C VAL A 235 11.32 1.18 17.31
N ARG A 236 11.32 0.12 18.15
CA ARG A 236 10.52 0.06 19.37
C ARG A 236 11.11 0.83 20.54
N PHE A 237 12.31 1.42 20.42
CA PHE A 237 12.75 2.42 21.40
C PHE A 237 11.84 3.64 21.43
N TYR A 238 11.00 3.82 20.40
CA TYR A 238 9.97 4.84 20.35
C TYR A 238 8.59 4.20 20.58
N PRO A 239 7.84 4.55 21.64
CA PRO A 239 6.48 4.07 21.84
C PRO A 239 5.56 4.39 20.64
N GLU A 240 5.84 5.48 19.93
CA GLU A 240 5.14 5.93 18.73
C GLU A 240 5.13 4.88 17.59
N GLU A 241 6.05 3.91 17.61
CA GLU A 241 6.07 2.78 16.68
C GLU A 241 4.82 1.92 16.78
N GLU A 242 4.44 1.50 17.98
CA GLU A 242 3.31 0.59 18.20
C GLU A 242 1.97 1.31 18.07
N GLU A 243 1.96 2.63 18.26
CA GLU A 243 0.79 3.50 18.10
C GLU A 243 0.48 3.84 16.63
N ASN A 244 1.34 3.44 15.68
CA ASN A 244 1.25 3.85 14.29
C ASN A 244 1.15 5.38 14.12
N ASN A 245 1.97 6.09 14.89
CA ASN A 245 1.95 7.54 14.91
C ASN A 245 2.36 8.12 13.54
N ASN A 246 1.54 9.05 13.02
CA ASN A 246 1.77 9.67 11.71
C ASN A 246 3.07 10.48 11.65
N GLN A 247 3.41 11.21 12.72
CA GLN A 247 4.61 12.03 12.76
C GLN A 247 5.87 11.15 12.76
N PHE A 248 5.88 10.11 13.59
CA PHE A 248 6.98 9.14 13.61
C PHE A 248 7.13 8.39 12.28
N SER A 249 6.02 8.00 11.66
CA SER A 249 6.01 7.40 10.32
C SER A 249 6.61 8.32 9.26
N LYS A 250 6.33 9.62 9.32
CA LYS A 250 6.90 10.63 8.42
C LYS A 250 8.41 10.80 8.65
N GLU A 251 8.85 10.78 9.90
CA GLU A 251 10.27 10.87 10.27
C GLU A 251 11.07 9.66 9.78
N LEU A 252 10.54 8.45 9.95
CA LEU A 252 11.12 7.22 9.39
C LEU A 252 11.22 7.28 7.87
N ALA A 253 10.17 7.80 7.21
CA ALA A 253 10.11 7.90 5.76
C ALA A 253 11.00 9.01 5.16
N ALA A 254 11.36 10.04 5.93
CA ALA A 254 12.00 11.25 5.41
C ALA A 254 13.33 11.01 4.67
N ASN A 255 14.04 9.94 5.03
CA ASN A 255 15.35 9.61 4.48
C ASN A 255 15.31 8.52 3.40
N ALA A 256 14.13 8.12 2.94
CA ALA A 256 13.94 7.13 1.89
C ALA A 256 13.11 7.69 0.72
N ASP A 257 13.30 7.11 -0.46
CA ASP A 257 12.54 7.42 -1.67
C ASP A 257 11.41 6.41 -1.88
N PHE A 258 11.61 5.16 -1.47
CA PHE A 258 10.62 4.09 -1.57
C PHE A 258 10.70 3.08 -0.41
N PHE A 259 9.68 2.23 -0.31
CA PHE A 259 9.51 1.30 0.81
C PHE A 259 9.40 -0.15 0.35
N VAL A 260 10.10 -1.04 1.06
CA VAL A 260 10.01 -2.49 0.91
C VAL A 260 9.64 -3.10 2.27
N ASN A 261 8.50 -3.77 2.34
CA ASN A 261 8.13 -4.54 3.52
C ASN A 261 8.50 -6.01 3.32
N ASP A 262 9.41 -6.52 4.13
CA ASP A 262 9.86 -7.91 4.12
C ASP A 262 9.68 -8.60 5.48
N ALA A 263 8.83 -8.03 6.34
CA ALA A 263 8.62 -8.49 7.71
C ALA A 263 7.23 -9.12 7.90
N PHE A 264 7.01 -10.29 7.30
CA PHE A 264 5.73 -11.02 7.38
C PHE A 264 5.26 -11.25 8.82
N GLY A 265 6.18 -11.64 9.72
CA GLY A 265 5.88 -11.88 11.14
C GLY A 265 5.31 -10.66 11.88
N THR A 266 5.50 -9.45 11.37
CA THR A 266 4.93 -8.21 11.92
C THR A 266 3.88 -7.56 11.03
N ALA A 267 3.63 -8.08 9.83
CA ALA A 267 2.70 -7.48 8.86
C ALA A 267 1.24 -7.49 9.34
N HIS A 268 0.89 -8.35 10.31
CA HIS A 268 -0.43 -8.38 10.94
C HIS A 268 -0.69 -7.20 11.89
N ARG A 269 0.32 -6.37 12.19
CA ARG A 269 0.21 -5.22 13.08
C ARG A 269 0.30 -3.92 12.29
N ALA A 270 -0.61 -3.01 12.56
CA ALA A 270 -0.54 -1.64 12.07
C ALA A 270 0.42 -0.85 12.97
N HIS A 271 1.71 -0.88 12.65
CA HIS A 271 2.74 -0.07 13.31
C HIS A 271 3.29 0.96 12.32
N SER A 272 4.01 1.95 12.83
CA SER A 272 4.59 3.03 12.01
C SER A 272 5.53 2.47 10.95
N SER A 273 6.48 1.61 11.32
CA SER A 273 7.47 1.02 10.41
C SER A 273 6.93 -0.05 9.45
N THR A 274 5.71 -0.58 9.66
CA THR A 274 5.10 -1.61 8.82
C THR A 274 4.03 -1.05 7.88
N THR A 275 3.21 -0.12 8.38
CA THR A 275 2.04 0.42 7.69
C THR A 275 2.10 1.93 7.51
N GLY A 276 2.48 2.67 8.56
CA GLY A 276 2.47 4.14 8.53
C GLY A 276 3.40 4.74 7.48
N VAL A 277 4.64 4.26 7.39
CA VAL A 277 5.64 4.69 6.38
C VAL A 277 5.16 4.51 4.95
N ALA A 278 4.32 3.49 4.70
CA ALA A 278 3.74 3.23 3.39
C ALA A 278 2.71 4.29 2.97
N SER A 279 2.34 5.24 3.82
CA SER A 279 1.53 6.39 3.42
C SER A 279 2.37 7.51 2.79
N TYR A 280 3.67 7.54 3.08
CA TYR A 280 4.59 8.61 2.67
C TYR A 280 5.55 8.17 1.55
N LEU A 281 5.80 6.87 1.40
CA LEU A 281 6.74 6.32 0.43
C LEU A 281 6.04 5.62 -0.74
N ARG A 282 6.51 5.91 -1.96
CA ARG A 282 6.03 5.31 -3.21
C ARG A 282 7.21 5.06 -4.16
N PRO A 283 7.34 3.85 -4.75
CA PRO A 283 6.48 2.68 -4.56
C PRO A 283 6.61 2.07 -3.16
N SER A 284 5.59 1.30 -2.77
CA SER A 284 5.59 0.44 -1.57
C SER A 284 5.35 -0.99 -2.06
N VAL A 285 6.33 -1.86 -1.86
CA VAL A 285 6.33 -3.23 -2.41
C VAL A 285 6.65 -4.26 -1.33
N SER A 286 6.32 -5.52 -1.58
CA SER A 286 6.78 -6.63 -0.74
C SER A 286 8.20 -7.04 -1.12
N GLY A 287 9.01 -7.37 -0.11
CA GLY A 287 10.26 -8.11 -0.32
C GLY A 287 10.00 -9.58 -0.68
N PHE A 288 11.07 -10.35 -0.86
CA PHE A 288 10.97 -11.74 -1.30
C PHE A 288 10.40 -12.67 -0.22
N LEU A 289 10.74 -12.46 1.05
CA LEU A 289 10.20 -13.25 2.16
C LEU A 289 8.70 -13.01 2.28
N LEU A 290 8.28 -11.74 2.35
CA LEU A 290 6.86 -11.40 2.45
C LEU A 290 6.06 -11.93 1.25
N SER A 291 6.58 -11.78 0.03
CA SER A 291 5.93 -12.30 -1.18
C SER A 291 5.77 -13.82 -1.12
N LYS A 292 6.84 -14.54 -0.75
CA LYS A 292 6.83 -16.00 -0.65
C LYS A 292 5.80 -16.48 0.37
N GLU A 293 5.75 -15.88 1.55
CA GLU A 293 4.76 -16.22 2.60
C GLU A 293 3.32 -15.97 2.12
N LEU A 294 3.07 -14.84 1.46
CA LEU A 294 1.76 -14.53 0.88
C LEU A 294 1.36 -15.56 -0.20
N ASP A 295 2.29 -15.99 -1.05
CA ASP A 295 2.03 -16.99 -2.07
C ASP A 295 1.72 -18.37 -1.49
N TYR A 296 2.45 -18.79 -0.44
CA TYR A 296 2.17 -20.05 0.26
C TYR A 296 0.78 -20.04 0.91
N LEU A 297 0.46 -18.97 1.64
CA LEU A 297 -0.84 -18.83 2.29
C LEU A 297 -1.98 -18.77 1.27
N GLN A 298 -1.80 -18.02 0.18
CA GLN A 298 -2.81 -17.92 -0.85
C GLN A 298 -3.09 -19.28 -1.51
N LYS A 299 -2.04 -20.07 -1.81
CA LYS A 299 -2.21 -21.43 -2.34
C LYS A 299 -2.91 -22.36 -1.36
N ALA A 300 -2.61 -22.25 -0.06
CA ALA A 300 -3.25 -23.06 0.97
C ALA A 300 -4.72 -22.71 1.21
N VAL A 301 -5.09 -21.43 1.09
CA VAL A 301 -6.45 -20.94 1.37
C VAL A 301 -7.35 -21.00 0.13
N ASP A 302 -6.90 -20.49 -1.02
CA ASP A 302 -7.75 -20.34 -2.22
C ASP A 302 -7.91 -21.66 -2.99
N LYS A 303 -6.80 -22.41 -3.14
CA LYS A 303 -6.74 -23.63 -3.98
C LYS A 303 -5.84 -24.71 -3.36
N PRO A 304 -6.18 -25.24 -2.17
CA PRO A 304 -5.37 -26.28 -1.53
C PRO A 304 -5.34 -27.56 -2.36
N ILE A 305 -4.18 -28.18 -2.45
CA ILE A 305 -4.04 -29.54 -2.97
C ILE A 305 -4.74 -30.49 -2.01
N ARG A 306 -5.63 -31.35 -2.52
CA ARG A 306 -6.42 -32.29 -1.72
C ARG A 306 -5.82 -33.70 -1.75
N PRO A 307 -5.92 -34.48 -0.65
CA PRO A 307 -6.57 -34.14 0.62
C PRO A 307 -5.80 -33.06 1.41
N PHE A 308 -6.54 -32.08 1.93
CA PHE A 308 -5.98 -30.99 2.74
C PHE A 308 -6.27 -31.25 4.22
N ALA A 309 -5.23 -31.24 5.04
CA ALA A 309 -5.32 -31.44 6.48
C ALA A 309 -4.56 -30.32 7.20
N ALA A 310 -5.13 -29.81 8.29
CA ALA A 310 -4.50 -28.83 9.17
C ALA A 310 -4.13 -29.50 10.51
N ILE A 311 -2.87 -29.37 10.92
CA ILE A 311 -2.38 -29.90 12.20
C ILE A 311 -2.24 -28.73 13.18
N VAL A 312 -3.07 -28.72 14.22
CA VAL A 312 -3.24 -27.57 15.11
C VAL A 312 -2.74 -27.91 16.54
N GLY A 313 -1.44 -27.72 16.77
CA GLY A 313 -0.73 -28.00 18.04
C GLY A 313 -0.56 -26.77 18.96
N GLY A 314 -0.06 -26.96 20.20
CA GLY A 314 0.19 -25.89 21.19
C GLY A 314 -0.64 -25.98 22.48
N SER A 315 -0.15 -25.38 23.57
CA SER A 315 -0.66 -25.55 24.94
C SER A 315 -1.90 -24.72 25.31
N LYS A 316 -2.19 -23.65 24.56
CA LYS A 316 -3.37 -22.80 24.78
C LYS A 316 -4.41 -23.08 23.70
N VAL A 317 -5.59 -23.56 24.11
CA VAL A 317 -6.72 -23.85 23.21
C VAL A 317 -7.35 -22.55 22.70
N SER A 318 -7.46 -21.53 23.55
CA SER A 318 -8.11 -20.25 23.22
C SER A 318 -7.47 -19.52 22.04
N SER A 319 -6.16 -19.67 21.83
CA SER A 319 -5.45 -19.04 20.69
C SER A 319 -5.68 -19.74 19.35
N LYS A 320 -6.39 -20.88 19.32
CA LYS A 320 -6.55 -21.70 18.11
C LYS A 320 -7.96 -21.72 17.54
N ILE A 321 -8.95 -21.17 18.26
CA ILE A 321 -10.37 -21.20 17.86
C ILE A 321 -10.64 -20.28 16.65
N THR A 322 -9.80 -19.27 16.45
CA THR A 322 -9.94 -18.25 15.40
C THR A 322 -9.04 -18.47 14.18
N VAL A 323 -8.23 -19.55 14.18
CA VAL A 323 -7.28 -19.90 13.11
C VAL A 323 -7.96 -20.87 12.15
#